data_AF-A0A952DXS4-F1
#
_entry.id   AF-A0A952DXS4-F1
#
_cell.length_a   1.000
_cell.length_b   1.000
_cell.length_c   1.000
_cell.angle_alpha   90.00
_cell.angle_beta   90.00
_cell.angle_gamma   90.00
#
_symmetry.space_group_name_H-M   'P 1'
#
loop_
_entity.id
_entity.type
_entity.pdbx_description
1 polymer ?
#
loop_
_entity_poly.entity_id
_entity_poly.type
_entity_poly.pdbx_seq_one_letter_code
_entity_poly.pdbx_strand_id
1 'polypeptide(L)'
;MNLSIKQKGIAALVGLAFTYATFGFFTRYLTESFGFFQQLYLRIIAGLVIGFLIFFRALGYYLLGAALFNKAVLLTKISTVAFIGSIPMTAILGFLILKEKTTFKKVFYIILSFVGVSIISIKGFSDIFS
;
A
#
# COMPACT_ATOMS: atom_id res chain seq x y z
N MET A 1 -20.90 -2.31 -4.64
CA MET A 1 -21.12 -2.70 -6.06
C MET A 1 -19.88 -3.47 -6.54
N ASN A 2 -19.95 -4.75 -6.95
CA ASN A 2 -18.76 -5.40 -7.57
C ASN A 2 -18.68 -4.92 -9.01
N LEU A 3 -17.79 -3.99 -9.29
CA LEU A 3 -17.53 -3.57 -10.66
C LEU A 3 -16.61 -4.62 -11.32
N SER A 4 -16.97 -5.02 -12.54
CA SER A 4 -16.13 -5.86 -13.40
C SER A 4 -14.78 -5.19 -13.66
N ILE A 5 -13.72 -5.96 -13.95
CA ILE A 5 -12.37 -5.42 -14.23
C ILE A 5 -12.42 -4.34 -15.32
N LYS A 6 -13.23 -4.55 -16.36
CA LYS A 6 -13.48 -3.55 -17.41
C LYS A 6 -14.11 -2.26 -16.85
N GLN A 7 -15.09 -2.37 -15.96
CA GLN A 7 -15.75 -1.22 -15.34
C GLN A 7 -14.83 -0.47 -14.37
N LYS A 8 -13.95 -1.17 -13.64
CA LYS A 8 -12.91 -0.53 -12.81
C LYS A 8 -11.90 0.23 -13.67
N GLY A 9 -11.52 -0.34 -14.82
CA GLY A 9 -10.66 0.34 -15.80
C GLY A 9 -11.32 1.60 -16.37
N ILE A 10 -12.59 1.52 -16.74
CA ILE A 10 -13.36 2.68 -17.21
C ILE A 10 -13.48 3.75 -16.12
N ALA A 11 -13.76 3.36 -14.87
CA ALA A 11 -13.84 4.31 -13.76
C ALA A 11 -12.49 5.00 -13.50
N ALA A 12 -11.37 4.28 -13.59
CA ALA A 12 -10.04 4.85 -13.48
C ALA A 12 -9.75 5.84 -14.63
N LEU A 13 -10.12 5.50 -15.87
CA LEU A 13 -9.99 6.38 -17.03
C LEU A 13 -10.84 7.64 -16.90
N VAL A 14 -12.08 7.53 -16.42
CA VAL A 14 -12.96 8.68 -16.17
C VAL A 14 -12.37 9.58 -15.08
N GLY A 15 -11.85 9.01 -13.99
CA GLY A 15 -11.17 9.78 -12.94
C GLY A 15 -9.91 10.49 -13.45
N LEU A 16 -9.14 9.84 -14.32
CA LEU A 16 -7.97 10.41 -14.98
C LEU A 16 -8.36 11.58 -15.90
N ALA A 17 -9.38 11.38 -16.74
CA ALA A 17 -9.91 12.41 -17.62
C ALA A 17 -10.45 13.62 -16.83
N PHE A 18 -11.16 13.36 -15.73
CA PHE A 18 -11.63 14.40 -14.83
C PHE A 18 -10.47 15.21 -14.23
N THR A 19 -9.44 14.52 -13.70
CA THR A 19 -8.26 15.18 -13.12
C THR A 19 -7.56 16.08 -14.13
N TYR A 20 -7.37 15.60 -15.37
CA TYR A 20 -6.79 16.41 -16.45
C TYR A 20 -7.69 17.59 -16.85
N ALA A 21 -9.02 17.40 -16.88
CA ALA A 21 -9.96 18.48 -17.17
C ALA A 21 -9.95 19.57 -16.09
N THR A 22 -9.93 19.18 -14.80
CA THR A 22 -9.81 20.14 -13.69
C THR A 22 -8.48 20.89 -13.75
N PHE A 23 -7.40 20.26 -14.21
CA PHE A 23 -6.12 20.94 -14.43
C PHE A 23 -6.23 22.10 -15.42
N GLY A 24 -6.96 21.92 -16.53
CA GLY A 24 -7.20 22.98 -17.52
C GLY A 24 -8.03 24.14 -16.95
N PHE A 25 -9.01 23.83 -16.10
CA PHE A 25 -9.80 24.85 -15.39
C PHE A 25 -8.93 25.68 -14.44
N PHE A 26 -8.09 25.02 -13.62
CA PHE A 26 -7.18 25.71 -12.71
C PHE A 26 -6.15 26.57 -13.44
N THR A 27 -5.59 26.10 -14.57
CA THR A 27 -4.67 26.95 -15.35
C THR A 27 -5.35 28.19 -15.89
N ARG A 28 -6.61 28.09 -16.31
CA ARG A 28 -7.34 29.24 -16.84
C ARG A 28 -7.62 30.26 -15.73
N TYR A 29 -8.06 29.80 -14.56
CA TYR A 29 -8.30 30.67 -13.42
C TYR A 29 -7.02 31.33 -12.89
N LEU A 30 -5.91 30.58 -12.84
CA LEU A 30 -4.62 31.12 -12.38
C LEU A 30 -3.96 32.07 -13.40
N THR A 31 -4.34 32.02 -14.68
CA THR A 31 -3.81 32.93 -15.71
C THR A 31 -4.29 34.36 -15.53
N GLU A 32 -5.44 34.56 -14.89
CA GLU A 32 -5.94 35.91 -14.56
C GLU A 32 -5.06 36.64 -13.53
N SER A 33 -4.28 35.90 -12.73
CA SER A 33 -3.49 36.47 -11.63
C SER A 33 -1.98 36.19 -11.70
N PHE A 34 -1.55 35.17 -12.45
CA PHE A 34 -0.16 34.70 -12.48
C PHE A 34 0.34 34.43 -13.90
N GLY A 35 1.59 34.80 -14.17
CA GLY A 35 2.25 34.49 -15.42
C GLY A 35 2.53 32.99 -15.60
N PHE A 36 2.75 32.56 -16.85
CA PHE A 36 2.97 31.15 -17.21
C PHE A 36 4.03 30.44 -16.35
N PHE A 37 5.19 31.07 -16.16
CA PHE A 37 6.27 30.50 -15.36
C PHE A 37 5.88 30.36 -13.87
N GLN A 38 5.19 31.34 -13.30
CA GLN A 38 4.75 31.29 -11.90
C GLN A 38 3.77 30.12 -11.66
N GLN A 39 2.87 29.86 -12.60
CA GLN A 39 1.96 28.71 -12.52
C GLN A 39 2.70 27.37 -12.58
N LEU A 40 3.72 27.26 -13.44
CA LEU A 40 4.55 26.07 -13.53
C LEU A 40 5.27 25.81 -12.20
N TYR A 41 5.88 26.84 -11.60
CA TYR A 41 6.54 26.72 -10.30
C TYR A 41 5.57 26.31 -9.20
N LEU A 42 4.38 26.93 -9.12
CA LEU A 42 3.36 26.56 -8.12
C LEU A 42 2.94 25.09 -8.23
N ARG A 43 2.79 24.56 -9.45
CA ARG A 43 2.43 23.14 -9.67
C ARG A 43 3.53 22.19 -9.24
N ILE A 44 4.78 22.50 -9.61
CA ILE A 44 5.93 21.69 -9.24
C ILE A 44 6.10 21.69 -7.72
N ILE A 45 5.98 22.85 -7.07
CA ILE A 45 6.06 22.97 -5.60
C ILE A 45 4.93 22.19 -4.93
N ALA A 46 3.68 22.33 -5.39
CA ALA A 46 2.56 21.58 -4.83
C ALA A 46 2.77 20.07 -4.94
N GLY A 47 3.22 19.59 -6.10
CA GLY A 47 3.56 18.17 -6.30
C GLY A 47 4.69 17.70 -5.37
N LEU A 48 5.73 18.53 -5.22
CA LEU A 48 6.86 18.24 -4.34
C LEU A 48 6.42 18.18 -2.86
N VAL A 49 5.63 19.14 -2.39
CA VAL A 49 5.12 19.18 -1.01
C VAL A 49 4.27 17.93 -0.72
N ILE A 50 3.34 17.57 -1.61
CA ILE A 50 2.51 16.37 -1.44
C ILE A 50 3.37 15.11 -1.44
N GLY A 51 4.33 15.00 -2.38
CA GLY A 51 5.25 13.87 -2.45
C GLY A 51 6.09 13.74 -1.18
N PHE A 52 6.60 14.85 -0.66
CA PHE A 52 7.37 14.89 0.57
C PHE A 52 6.53 14.42 1.77
N LEU A 53 5.31 14.93 1.94
CA LEU A 53 4.41 14.49 3.02
C LEU A 53 4.14 12.98 2.98
N ILE A 54 3.88 12.42 1.80
CA ILE A 54 3.66 10.98 1.63
C ILE A 54 4.94 10.20 1.97
N PHE A 55 6.10 10.71 1.55
CA PHE A 55 7.39 10.10 1.83
C PHE A 55 7.67 10.03 3.33
N PHE A 56 7.51 11.13 4.08
CA PHE A 56 7.73 11.11 5.55
C PHE A 56 6.77 10.19 6.27
N ARG A 57 5.51 10.15 5.84
CA ARG A 57 4.52 9.22 6.37
C ARG A 57 4.95 7.76 6.15
N ALA A 58 5.37 7.41 4.93
CA ALA A 58 5.84 6.06 4.61
C ALA A 58 7.10 5.69 5.38
N LEU A 59 8.05 6.62 5.49
CA LEU A 59 9.29 6.46 6.23
C LEU A 59 9.02 6.21 7.72
N GLY A 60 8.10 6.97 8.33
CA GLY A 60 7.72 6.78 9.74
C GLY A 60 7.14 5.39 10.01
N TYR A 61 6.23 4.91 9.16
CA TYR A 61 5.69 3.55 9.31
C TYR A 61 6.76 2.46 9.12
N TYR A 62 7.67 2.65 8.16
CA TYR A 62 8.76 1.72 7.93
C TYR A 62 9.72 1.66 9.12
N LEU A 63 10.17 2.81 9.62
CA LEU A 63 11.09 2.90 10.75
C LEU A 63 10.49 2.31 12.03
N LEU A 64 9.21 2.61 12.32
CA LEU A 64 8.50 2.02 13.46
C LEU A 64 8.38 0.50 13.32
N GLY A 65 7.97 0.02 12.14
CA GLY A 65 7.85 -1.41 11.86
C GLY A 65 9.20 -2.16 12.00
N ALA A 66 10.27 -1.60 11.42
CA ALA A 66 11.61 -2.18 11.51
C ALA A 66 12.15 -2.17 12.94
N ALA A 67 11.94 -1.09 13.70
CA ALA A 67 12.37 -1.01 15.10
C ALA A 67 11.65 -2.06 15.98
N LEU A 68 10.33 -2.17 15.83
CA LEU A 68 9.51 -3.16 16.55
C LEU A 68 9.92 -4.60 16.17
N PHE A 69 10.16 -4.86 14.88
CA PHE A 69 10.60 -6.17 14.40
C PHE A 69 11.96 -6.55 15.00
N ASN A 70 12.94 -5.64 14.98
CA ASN A 70 14.24 -5.87 15.60
C ASN A 70 14.13 -6.19 17.10
N LYS A 71 13.29 -5.46 17.84
CA LYS A 71 13.04 -5.76 19.25
C LYS A 71 12.36 -7.12 19.46
N ALA A 72 11.42 -7.50 18.62
CA ALA A 72 10.75 -8.80 18.68
C ALA A 72 11.73 -9.96 18.45
N VAL A 73 12.63 -9.82 17.48
CA VAL A 73 13.68 -10.82 17.17
C VAL A 73 14.70 -10.95 18.30
N LEU A 74 14.99 -9.86 19.02
CA LEU A 74 15.90 -9.92 20.17
C LEU A 74 15.27 -10.58 21.41
N LEU A 75 13.96 -10.48 21.57
CA LEU A 75 13.25 -10.98 22.76
C LEU A 75 12.69 -12.40 22.57
N THR A 76 12.49 -12.84 21.34
CA THR A 76 11.86 -14.13 21.03
C THR A 76 12.54 -14.83 19.86
N LYS A 77 12.32 -16.14 19.71
CA LYS A 77 12.89 -16.90 18.59
C LYS A 77 12.40 -16.32 17.26
N ILE A 78 13.31 -16.21 16.29
CA ILE A 78 13.01 -15.73 14.92
C ILE A 78 11.85 -16.53 14.30
N SER A 79 11.74 -17.83 14.58
CA SER A 79 10.63 -18.65 14.08
C SER A 79 9.26 -18.16 14.56
N THR A 80 9.14 -17.71 15.81
CA THR A 80 7.91 -17.14 16.38
C THR A 80 7.59 -15.78 15.75
N VAL A 81 8.61 -14.93 15.56
CA VAL A 81 8.43 -13.62 14.92
C VAL A 81 8.02 -13.78 13.46
N ALA A 82 8.67 -14.68 12.72
CA ALA A 82 8.35 -14.97 11.32
C ALA A 82 6.95 -15.60 11.17
N PHE A 83 6.54 -16.44 12.13
CA PHE A 83 5.18 -17.00 12.17
C PHE A 83 4.13 -15.91 12.32
N ILE A 84 4.28 -15.01 13.30
CA ILE A 84 3.34 -13.91 13.52
C ILE A 84 3.33 -12.95 12.32
N GLY A 85 4.51 -12.63 11.77
CA GLY A 85 4.66 -11.76 10.60
C GLY A 85 4.06 -12.34 9.31
N SER A 86 3.85 -13.66 9.25
CA SER A 86 3.23 -14.32 8.11
C SER A 86 1.72 -14.32 8.11
N ILE A 87 1.10 -13.94 9.23
CA ILE A 87 -0.33 -13.69 9.25
C ILE A 87 -0.57 -12.67 8.14
N PRO A 88 -1.42 -12.99 7.14
CA PRO A 88 -1.64 -12.15 5.98
C PRO A 88 -2.51 -10.96 6.37
N MET A 89 -2.03 -10.16 7.33
CA MET A 89 -2.74 -9.08 7.97
C MET A 89 -3.01 -7.96 6.97
N THR A 90 -2.14 -7.78 5.98
CA THR A 90 -2.42 -6.93 4.80
C THR A 90 -3.64 -7.40 4.01
N ALA A 91 -3.82 -8.71 3.83
CA ALA A 91 -5.01 -9.26 3.17
C ALA A 91 -6.26 -9.14 4.05
N ILE A 92 -6.13 -9.37 5.37
CA ILE A 92 -7.23 -9.23 6.34
C ILE A 92 -7.68 -7.77 6.45
N LEU A 93 -6.73 -6.84 6.59
CA LEU A 93 -7.01 -5.40 6.62
C LEU A 93 -7.53 -4.89 5.28
N GLY A 94 -7.01 -5.40 4.16
CA GLY A 94 -7.56 -5.10 2.83
C GLY A 94 -9.01 -5.55 2.69
N PHE A 95 -9.36 -6.73 3.21
CA PHE A 95 -10.74 -7.18 3.27
C PHE A 95 -11.62 -6.30 4.18
N LEU A 96 -11.14 -5.99 5.39
CA LEU A 96 -11.91 -5.28 6.42
C LEU A 96 -12.08 -3.78 6.11
N ILE A 97 -11.03 -3.10 5.64
CA ILE A 97 -11.02 -1.65 5.40
C ILE A 97 -11.56 -1.32 4.01
N LEU A 98 -11.10 -2.00 2.95
CA LEU A 98 -11.47 -1.67 1.56
C LEU A 98 -12.77 -2.36 1.12
N LYS A 99 -13.38 -3.20 1.98
CA LYS A 99 -14.56 -4.03 1.67
C LYS A 99 -14.43 -4.75 0.33
N GLU A 100 -13.21 -5.21 0.00
CA GLU A 100 -12.97 -5.93 -1.23
C GLU A 100 -13.83 -7.20 -1.27
N LYS A 101 -14.46 -7.49 -2.43
CA LYS A 101 -15.19 -8.75 -2.58
C LYS A 101 -14.20 -9.92 -2.60
N THR A 102 -14.19 -10.66 -1.51
CA THR A 102 -13.45 -11.92 -1.34
C THR A 102 -14.11 -12.99 -2.19
N THR A 103 -13.47 -13.34 -3.29
CA THR A 103 -13.77 -14.57 -4.01
C THR A 103 -13.20 -15.76 -3.24
N PHE A 104 -13.85 -16.91 -3.30
CA PHE A 104 -13.40 -18.16 -2.66
C PHE A 104 -11.92 -18.48 -2.97
N LYS A 105 -11.46 -18.19 -4.19
CA LYS A 105 -10.05 -18.31 -4.59
C LYS A 105 -9.09 -17.45 -3.77
N LYS A 106 -9.46 -16.20 -3.44
CA LYS A 106 -8.62 -15.30 -2.62
C LYS A 106 -8.51 -15.81 -1.18
N VAL A 107 -9.61 -16.29 -0.62
CA VAL A 107 -9.62 -16.90 0.73
C VAL A 107 -8.74 -18.15 0.77
N PHE A 108 -8.81 -18.98 -0.26
CA PHE A 108 -7.93 -20.15 -0.40
C PHE A 108 -6.45 -19.76 -0.41
N TYR A 109 -6.06 -18.72 -1.16
CA TYR A 109 -4.66 -18.24 -1.16
C TYR A 109 -4.21 -17.67 0.18
N ILE A 110 -5.09 -16.98 0.91
CA ILE A 110 -4.81 -16.47 2.26
C ILE A 110 -4.51 -17.65 3.20
N ILE A 111 -5.35 -18.69 3.18
CA ILE A 111 -5.15 -19.91 3.98
C ILE A 111 -3.86 -20.63 3.56
N LEU A 112 -3.60 -20.76 2.26
CA LEU A 112 -2.40 -21.41 1.75
C LEU A 112 -1.11 -20.69 2.19
N SER A 113 -1.11 -19.35 2.18
CA SER A 113 0.03 -18.56 2.68
C SER A 113 0.31 -18.80 4.17
N PHE A 114 -0.75 -18.90 4.97
CA PHE A 114 -0.64 -19.19 6.40
C PHE A 114 -0.12 -20.60 6.66
N VAL A 115 -0.61 -21.60 5.93
CA VAL A 115 -0.14 -22.99 6.02
C VAL A 115 1.34 -23.10 5.62
N GLY A 116 1.74 -22.44 4.52
CA GLY A 116 3.12 -22.43 4.05
C GLY A 116 4.09 -21.92 5.12
N VAL A 117 3.76 -20.82 5.80
CA VAL A 117 4.63 -20.31 6.86
C VAL A 117 4.52 -21.11 8.16
N SER A 118 3.36 -21.71 8.47
CA SER A 118 3.25 -22.65 9.59
C SER A 118 4.22 -23.83 9.43
N ILE A 119 4.33 -24.39 8.23
CA ILE A 119 5.26 -25.50 7.93
C ILE A 119 6.73 -25.06 8.11
N ILE A 120 7.09 -23.87 7.61
CA ILE A 120 8.44 -23.30 7.75
C ILE A 120 8.77 -22.99 9.22
N SER A 121 7.79 -22.55 10.01
CA SER A 121 8.01 -22.18 11.41
C SER A 121 8.14 -23.38 12.34
N ILE A 122 7.41 -24.47 12.09
CA ILE A 122 7.45 -25.70 12.90
C ILE A 122 8.74 -26.49 12.64
N LYS A 123 9.17 -26.58 11.37
CA LYS A 123 10.47 -27.15 11.01
C LYS A 123 11.53 -26.07 11.23
N GLY A 124 11.95 -25.89 12.49
CA GLY A 124 13.13 -25.07 12.77
C GLY A 124 14.24 -25.42 11.79
N PHE A 125 14.87 -24.41 11.19
CA PHE A 125 15.96 -24.57 10.21
C PHE A 125 17.11 -25.51 10.70
N SER A 126 17.14 -25.88 11.99
CA SER A 126 18.02 -26.89 12.57
C SER A 126 17.78 -28.32 12.08
N ASP A 127 16.56 -28.68 11.71
CA ASP A 127 16.18 -30.08 11.46
C ASP A 127 16.25 -30.45 9.97
N ILE A 128 16.64 -29.50 9.11
CA ILE A 128 16.80 -29.72 7.66
C ILE A 128 18.24 -30.13 7.31
N PHE A 129 19.21 -29.79 8.18
CA PHE A 129 20.64 -30.07 7.97
C PHE A 129 21.27 -30.88 9.12
N SER A 130 20.47 -31.44 10.03
CA SER A 130 20.91 -32.41 11.04
C SER A 130 20.35 -33.80 10.77
#